data_AF-A0A0E3BAZ8-F1
#
_entry.id   AF-A0A0E3BAZ8-F1
#
_cell.length_a   1.000
_cell.length_b   1.000
_cell.length_c   1.000
_cell.angle_alpha   90.00
_cell.angle_beta   90.00
_cell.angle_gamma   90.00
#
_symmetry.space_group_name_H-M   'P 1'
#
loop_
_entity.id
_entity.type
_entity.pdbx_description
1 polymer ?
#
loop_
_entity_poly.entity_id
_entity_poly.type
_entity_poly.pdbx_seq_one_letter_code
_entity_poly.pdbx_strand_id
1 'polypeptide(L)'
;MTMQNDLAVQSVPRYGLYGEPLQSSPVLMHIEPIEARTRALNGEISIHIHQNLHQITWLASGQLEVQVNGHRRTLSGPAAVIVPALTVHSSKAATNADGYVLTARQEFFHCSESKVASEVFKRLCSAPSVFMLAQQPDGTADINAMFGLLNREYQTRHERSDLVMDRVAKAICLLLARQNMVPLGDGYSVRGNSEIAQFLTLVDRYFSADFSLSEYAKHLNCQVEKLIRIVRKGTGKSPMQLVQERRLREACHRLTHMQTPVSQISVEVGFNDVAYFCRFFKKRIGLTPSQYRANHASGRKL
;
A
#
# COMPACT_ATOMS: atom_id res chain seq x y z
N MET A 1 12.37 16.83 47.06
CA MET A 1 11.28 15.86 46.78
C MET A 1 10.39 16.50 45.74
N THR A 2 10.74 16.32 44.47
CA THR A 2 10.11 17.04 43.35
C THR A 2 9.85 15.99 42.28
N MET A 3 8.59 15.59 42.13
CA MET A 3 8.17 14.62 41.13
C MET A 3 8.16 15.30 39.75
N GLN A 4 8.97 14.77 38.85
CA GLN A 4 8.95 15.04 37.41
C GLN A 4 7.72 14.38 36.80
N ASN A 5 6.95 15.15 36.04
CA ASN A 5 5.76 14.71 35.31
C ASN A 5 6.20 14.30 33.90
N ASP A 6 6.42 13.00 33.67
CA ASP A 6 6.77 12.43 32.37
C ASP A 6 5.51 12.32 31.48
N LEU A 7 5.40 13.20 30.48
CA LEU A 7 4.42 13.08 29.41
C LEU A 7 4.87 11.99 28.43
N ALA A 8 4.32 10.78 28.62
CA ALA A 8 4.48 9.65 27.71
C ALA A 8 3.94 10.00 26.30
N VAL A 9 4.85 10.17 25.35
CA VAL A 9 4.54 10.29 23.92
C VAL A 9 4.07 8.92 23.42
N GLN A 10 2.75 8.74 23.33
CA GLN A 10 2.13 7.53 22.77
C GLN A 10 2.57 7.33 21.30
N SER A 11 3.15 6.16 21.04
CA SER A 11 3.72 5.77 19.76
C SER A 11 2.64 5.49 18.71
N VAL A 12 2.71 6.16 17.56
CA VAL A 12 1.88 5.86 16.39
C VAL A 12 2.34 4.52 15.75
N PRO A 13 1.48 3.49 15.69
CA PRO A 13 1.84 2.17 15.17
C PRO A 13 2.02 2.16 13.64
N ARG A 14 2.84 1.23 13.14
CA ARG A 14 3.21 1.08 11.73
C ARG A 14 2.67 -0.23 11.18
N TYR A 15 1.78 -0.15 10.21
CA TYR A 15 1.18 -1.33 9.59
C TYR A 15 1.78 -1.56 8.20
N GLY A 16 2.32 -2.77 7.94
CA GLY A 16 2.32 -3.35 6.60
C GLY A 16 0.90 -3.80 6.24
N LEU A 17 0.71 -4.62 5.19
CA LEU A 17 -0.50 -5.44 5.12
C LEU A 17 -0.65 -6.14 6.49
N TYR A 18 -1.60 -5.66 7.29
CA TYR A 18 -1.97 -6.15 8.63
C TYR A 18 -0.96 -6.06 9.78
N GLY A 19 -0.11 -5.03 9.92
CA GLY A 19 0.74 -4.98 11.13
C GLY A 19 1.66 -6.19 11.33
N GLU A 20 1.74 -7.06 10.34
CA GLU A 20 2.65 -8.18 10.23
C GLU A 20 3.88 -7.70 9.43
N PRO A 21 5.08 -8.27 9.69
CA PRO A 21 6.25 -8.00 8.88
C PRO A 21 5.95 -8.37 7.42
N LEU A 22 6.50 -7.61 6.46
CA LEU A 22 6.50 -7.95 5.04
C LEU A 22 7.13 -9.34 4.85
N GLN A 23 6.34 -10.40 4.93
CA GLN A 23 6.69 -11.64 4.27
C GLN A 23 6.54 -11.38 2.79
N SER A 24 7.58 -11.74 2.04
CA SER A 24 7.59 -11.81 0.58
C SER A 24 6.53 -12.83 0.14
N SER A 25 5.26 -12.43 0.18
CA SER A 25 4.17 -13.28 -0.29
C SER A 25 4.25 -13.33 -1.83
N PRO A 26 4.38 -14.53 -2.43
CA PRO A 26 4.41 -14.70 -3.88
C PRO A 26 3.06 -14.34 -4.53
N VAL A 27 2.03 -14.09 -3.73
CA VAL A 27 0.69 -13.80 -4.21
C VAL A 27 0.65 -12.39 -4.83
N LEU A 28 0.22 -12.32 -6.09
CA LEU A 28 0.09 -11.06 -6.86
C LEU A 28 -1.07 -10.19 -6.35
N MET A 29 -2.01 -10.77 -5.61
CA MET A 29 -3.17 -10.07 -5.08
C MET A 29 -3.66 -10.66 -3.75
N HIS A 30 -4.45 -9.90 -3.03
CA HIS A 30 -5.08 -10.29 -1.77
C HIS A 30 -6.50 -9.72 -1.74
N ILE A 31 -7.47 -10.50 -1.30
CA ILE A 31 -8.85 -10.05 -1.12
C ILE A 31 -9.37 -10.45 0.26
N GLU A 32 -10.14 -9.55 0.87
CA GLU A 32 -10.79 -9.74 2.15
C GLU A 32 -12.14 -9.01 2.20
N PRO A 33 -13.07 -9.43 3.08
CA PRO A 33 -14.23 -8.62 3.43
C PRO A 33 -13.84 -7.30 4.13
N ILE A 34 -14.57 -6.21 3.89
CA ILE A 34 -14.35 -4.92 4.56
C ILE A 34 -14.36 -5.08 6.08
N GLU A 35 -15.33 -5.83 6.61
CA GLU A 35 -15.47 -6.06 8.05
C GLU A 35 -14.22 -6.72 8.65
N ALA A 36 -13.65 -7.73 7.97
CA ALA A 36 -12.44 -8.42 8.42
C ALA A 36 -11.26 -7.44 8.55
N ARG A 37 -11.17 -6.48 7.62
CA ARG A 37 -10.14 -5.45 7.60
C ARG A 37 -10.27 -4.45 8.75
N THR A 38 -11.49 -4.14 9.18
CA THR A 38 -11.76 -3.07 10.13
C THR A 38 -12.06 -3.53 11.56
N ARG A 39 -12.34 -4.82 11.78
CA ARG A 39 -12.74 -5.39 13.08
C ARG A 39 -11.70 -5.18 14.18
N ALA A 40 -10.41 -5.31 13.86
CA ALA A 40 -9.31 -5.09 14.81
C ALA A 40 -8.96 -3.61 15.02
N LEU A 41 -9.58 -2.69 14.25
CA LEU A 41 -9.22 -1.28 14.15
C LEU A 41 -10.42 -0.35 14.43
N ASN A 42 -11.46 -0.83 15.11
CA ASN A 42 -12.68 -0.06 15.43
C ASN A 42 -13.33 0.63 14.21
N GLY A 43 -13.32 -0.03 13.04
CA GLY A 43 -13.91 0.56 11.83
C GLY A 43 -12.95 1.45 11.03
N GLU A 44 -11.79 1.82 11.55
CA GLU A 44 -10.94 2.87 10.98
C GLU A 44 -9.54 2.37 10.61
N ILE A 45 -9.21 2.49 9.33
CA ILE A 45 -7.84 2.31 8.84
C ILE A 45 -7.20 3.69 8.78
N SER A 46 -6.26 3.92 9.70
CA SER A 46 -5.51 5.17 9.76
C SER A 46 -4.76 5.46 8.45
N ILE A 47 -4.33 6.71 8.31
CA ILE A 47 -3.67 7.19 7.09
C ILE A 47 -2.42 6.33 6.78
N HIS A 48 -2.40 5.76 5.59
CA HIS A 48 -1.33 4.89 5.11
C HIS A 48 -1.11 5.05 3.60
N ILE A 49 -0.09 4.36 3.09
CA ILE A 49 0.33 4.40 1.68
C ILE A 49 0.93 3.06 1.29
N HIS A 50 0.62 2.60 0.09
CA HIS A 50 1.20 1.38 -0.48
C HIS A 50 2.14 1.74 -1.63
N GLN A 51 3.37 1.25 -1.63
CA GLN A 51 4.33 1.62 -2.68
C GLN A 51 4.09 0.93 -4.02
N ASN A 52 3.76 -0.36 -4.00
CA ASN A 52 3.60 -1.18 -5.20
C ASN A 52 2.23 -1.84 -5.27
N LEU A 53 1.24 -1.37 -4.50
CA LEU A 53 -0.08 -1.98 -4.45
C LEU A 53 -1.14 -0.97 -4.86
N HIS A 54 -1.98 -1.35 -5.82
CA HIS A 54 -3.26 -0.71 -6.05
C HIS A 54 -4.30 -1.37 -5.14
N GLN A 55 -5.23 -0.58 -4.62
CA GLN A 55 -6.34 -1.07 -3.83
C GLN A 55 -7.65 -0.73 -4.56
N ILE A 56 -8.53 -1.71 -4.65
CA ILE A 56 -9.89 -1.59 -5.19
C ILE A 56 -10.83 -2.02 -4.07
N THR A 57 -11.60 -1.08 -3.53
CA THR A 57 -12.62 -1.35 -2.53
C THR A 57 -13.99 -1.38 -3.20
N TRP A 58 -14.71 -2.48 -3.05
CA TRP A 58 -16.11 -2.62 -3.43
C TRP A 58 -16.99 -2.50 -2.20
N LEU A 59 -17.89 -1.51 -2.18
CA LEU A 59 -18.90 -1.31 -1.15
C LEU A 59 -20.25 -1.72 -1.74
N ALA A 60 -20.72 -2.92 -1.40
CA ALA A 60 -22.01 -3.43 -1.86
C ALA A 60 -23.18 -2.71 -1.16
N SER A 61 -23.08 -2.53 0.16
CA SER A 61 -24.06 -1.81 0.96
C SER A 61 -23.42 -1.14 2.19
N GLY A 62 -24.18 -0.29 2.88
CA GLY A 62 -23.70 0.47 4.02
C GLY A 62 -22.91 1.73 3.63
N GLN A 63 -22.08 2.22 4.55
CA GLN A 63 -21.34 3.47 4.38
C GLN A 63 -19.82 3.30 4.53
N LEU A 64 -19.08 3.98 3.67
CA LEU A 64 -17.62 4.06 3.72
C LEU A 64 -17.19 5.52 3.61
N GLU A 65 -16.50 6.03 4.61
CA GLU A 65 -15.77 7.29 4.51
C GLU A 65 -14.37 6.98 3.99
N VAL A 66 -13.98 7.60 2.88
CA VAL A 66 -12.61 7.53 2.36
C VAL A 66 -12.01 8.92 2.39
N GLN A 67 -10.80 9.02 2.94
CA GLN A 67 -10.00 10.22 2.81
C GLN A 67 -8.83 9.92 1.90
N VAL A 68 -8.73 10.64 0.79
CA VAL A 68 -7.55 10.59 -0.07
C VAL A 68 -7.01 11.99 -0.19
N ASN A 69 -5.70 12.14 0.02
CA ASN A 69 -5.04 13.43 -0.20
C ASN A 69 -5.69 14.58 0.60
N GLY A 70 -6.20 14.29 1.80
CA GLY A 70 -6.89 15.27 2.65
C GLY A 70 -8.35 15.55 2.30
N HIS A 71 -8.81 15.16 1.10
CA HIS A 71 -10.21 15.23 0.69
C HIS A 71 -10.98 14.06 1.26
N ARG A 72 -12.10 14.35 1.93
CA ARG A 72 -12.96 13.34 2.54
C ARG A 72 -14.22 13.18 1.70
N ARG A 73 -14.58 11.94 1.42
CA ARG A 73 -15.82 11.60 0.74
C ARG A 73 -16.50 10.43 1.45
N THR A 74 -17.78 10.61 1.76
CA THR A 74 -18.64 9.54 2.26
C THR A 74 -19.36 8.91 1.09
N LEU A 75 -19.32 7.59 1.03
CA LEU A 75 -19.93 6.78 -0.02
C LEU A 75 -21.02 5.91 0.61
N SER A 76 -22.11 5.78 -0.11
CA SER A 76 -23.16 4.79 0.18
C SER A 76 -23.13 3.74 -0.93
N GLY A 77 -23.16 2.46 -0.55
CA GLY A 77 -23.20 1.36 -1.52
C GLY A 77 -24.48 1.38 -2.37
N PRO A 78 -24.45 0.87 -3.62
CA PRO A 78 -23.30 0.27 -4.29
C PRO A 78 -22.31 1.31 -4.85
N ALA A 79 -21.04 1.17 -4.48
CA ALA A 79 -19.95 2.05 -4.91
C ALA A 79 -18.61 1.32 -4.97
N ALA A 80 -17.68 1.82 -5.77
CA ALA A 80 -16.30 1.36 -5.77
C ALA A 80 -15.32 2.50 -5.56
N VAL A 81 -14.16 2.20 -4.97
CA VAL A 81 -13.05 3.14 -4.80
C VAL A 81 -11.78 2.49 -5.31
N ILE A 82 -11.06 3.18 -6.18
CA ILE A 82 -9.71 2.80 -6.59
C ILE A 82 -8.73 3.76 -5.94
N VAL A 83 -7.75 3.20 -5.24
CA VAL A 83 -6.62 3.91 -4.65
C VAL A 83 -5.35 3.38 -5.29
N PRO A 84 -4.70 4.16 -6.16
CA PRO A 84 -3.45 3.75 -6.76
C PRO A 84 -2.31 3.60 -5.76
N ALA A 85 -1.28 2.86 -6.17
CA ALA A 85 0.00 2.88 -5.50
C ALA A 85 0.52 4.33 -5.32
N LEU A 86 1.27 4.55 -4.25
CA LEU A 86 1.81 5.85 -3.83
C LEU A 86 0.73 6.90 -3.48
N THR A 87 -0.51 6.48 -3.24
CA THR A 87 -1.59 7.36 -2.79
C THR A 87 -1.73 7.32 -1.26
N VAL A 88 -1.67 8.49 -0.63
CA VAL A 88 -1.90 8.65 0.81
C VAL A 88 -3.40 8.63 1.06
N HIS A 89 -3.86 7.69 1.88
CA HIS A 89 -5.29 7.50 2.12
C HIS A 89 -5.60 6.92 3.50
N SER A 90 -6.81 7.16 3.98
CA SER A 90 -7.43 6.46 5.10
C SER A 90 -8.85 6.07 4.73
N SER A 91 -9.43 5.15 5.49
CA SER A 91 -10.81 4.74 5.30
C SER A 91 -11.46 4.38 6.61
N LYS A 92 -12.72 4.78 6.79
CA LYS A 92 -13.53 4.41 7.92
C LYS A 92 -14.83 3.77 7.43
N ALA A 93 -15.00 2.49 7.73
CA ALA A 93 -16.20 1.75 7.40
C ALA A 93 -17.21 1.85 8.54
N ALA A 94 -18.49 2.07 8.20
CA ALA A 94 -19.57 1.92 9.16
C ALA A 94 -19.76 0.44 9.53
N THR A 95 -20.41 0.18 10.66
CA THR A 95 -20.67 -1.20 11.13
C THR A 95 -21.54 -2.02 10.17
N ASN A 96 -22.33 -1.35 9.33
CA ASN A 96 -23.16 -1.96 8.30
C ASN A 96 -22.50 -2.01 6.91
N ALA A 97 -21.21 -1.66 6.79
CA ALA A 97 -20.51 -1.69 5.52
C ALA A 97 -20.25 -3.14 5.09
N ASP A 98 -20.82 -3.51 3.94
CA ASP A 98 -20.63 -4.82 3.34
C ASP A 98 -19.93 -4.70 1.98
N GLY A 99 -19.04 -5.65 1.71
CA GLY A 99 -18.23 -5.67 0.50
C GLY A 99 -16.80 -6.14 0.76
N TYR A 100 -15.90 -5.80 -0.17
CA TYR A 100 -14.57 -6.39 -0.24
C TYR A 100 -13.48 -5.36 -0.51
N VAL A 101 -12.27 -5.66 -0.07
CA VAL A 101 -11.06 -4.92 -0.43
C VAL A 101 -10.12 -5.83 -1.18
N LEU A 102 -9.88 -5.53 -2.45
CA LEU A 102 -8.87 -6.17 -3.30
C LEU A 102 -7.61 -5.33 -3.30
N THR A 103 -6.48 -5.93 -2.94
CA THR A 103 -5.15 -5.33 -2.98
C THR A 103 -4.30 -6.09 -3.98
N ALA A 104 -3.84 -5.45 -5.06
CA ALA A 104 -3.08 -6.10 -6.12
C ALA A 104 -1.77 -5.37 -6.38
N ARG A 105 -0.69 -6.12 -6.65
CA ARG A 105 0.59 -5.53 -7.03
C ARG A 105 0.52 -4.89 -8.42
N GLN A 106 1.33 -3.87 -8.69
CA GLN A 106 1.31 -3.20 -10.00
C GLN A 106 1.56 -4.19 -11.15
N GLU A 107 2.45 -5.17 -10.95
CA GLU A 107 2.82 -6.17 -11.96
C GLU A 107 1.63 -7.03 -12.41
N PHE A 108 0.60 -7.16 -11.57
CA PHE A 108 -0.64 -7.86 -11.90
C PHE A 108 -1.31 -7.27 -13.16
N PHE A 109 -1.31 -5.95 -13.30
CA PHE A 109 -1.98 -5.24 -14.38
C PHE A 109 -1.18 -5.20 -15.69
N HIS A 110 0.07 -5.68 -15.67
CA HIS A 110 0.99 -5.61 -16.80
C HIS A 110 1.32 -6.97 -17.43
N CYS A 111 0.99 -8.09 -16.76
CA CYS A 111 1.33 -9.41 -17.25
C CYS A 111 0.36 -9.88 -18.36
N SER A 112 0.89 -10.17 -19.56
CA SER A 112 0.19 -10.90 -20.64
C SER A 112 -1.12 -10.26 -21.14
N GLU A 113 -1.18 -8.93 -21.18
CA GLU A 113 -2.38 -8.20 -21.60
C GLU A 113 -2.26 -7.61 -23.02
N SER A 114 -3.42 -7.47 -23.68
CA SER A 114 -3.48 -6.71 -24.92
C SER A 114 -3.15 -5.22 -24.67
N LYS A 115 -2.72 -4.51 -25.72
CA LYS A 115 -2.44 -3.06 -25.64
C LYS A 115 -3.66 -2.27 -25.15
N VAL A 116 -4.86 -2.67 -25.57
CA VAL A 116 -6.12 -2.02 -25.17
C VAL A 116 -6.39 -2.21 -23.68
N ALA A 117 -6.29 -3.44 -23.18
CA ALA A 117 -6.50 -3.73 -21.76
C ALA A 117 -5.48 -3.00 -20.88
N SER A 118 -4.21 -2.98 -21.31
CA SER A 118 -3.14 -2.26 -20.60
C SER A 118 -3.43 -0.76 -20.43
N GLU A 119 -3.96 -0.10 -21.47
CA GLU A 119 -4.30 1.33 -21.39
C GLU A 119 -5.49 1.59 -20.46
N VAL A 120 -6.48 0.69 -20.46
CA VAL A 120 -7.61 0.76 -19.53
C VAL A 120 -7.13 0.68 -18.08
N PHE A 121 -6.27 -0.30 -17.76
CA PHE A 121 -5.74 -0.46 -16.40
C PHE A 121 -4.88 0.73 -15.98
N LYS A 122 -4.03 1.24 -16.88
CA LYS A 122 -3.23 2.45 -16.64
C LYS A 122 -4.12 3.65 -16.30
N ARG A 123 -5.24 3.83 -17.00
CA ARG A 123 -6.20 4.91 -16.74
C ARG A 123 -6.94 4.74 -15.41
N LEU A 124 -7.42 3.53 -15.11
CA LEU A 124 -8.09 3.24 -13.83
C LEU A 124 -7.18 3.52 -12.64
N CYS A 125 -5.90 3.18 -12.78
CA CYS A 125 -4.91 3.27 -11.72
C CYS A 125 -4.08 4.57 -11.76
N SER A 126 -4.43 5.57 -12.60
CA SER A 126 -3.64 6.80 -12.72
C SER A 126 -3.88 7.80 -11.58
N ALA A 127 -5.07 7.76 -10.96
CA ALA A 127 -5.47 8.68 -9.91
C ALA A 127 -6.52 8.01 -8.99
N PRO A 128 -6.62 8.44 -7.72
CA PRO A 128 -7.67 7.98 -6.84
C PRO A 128 -9.04 8.40 -7.38
N SER A 129 -9.96 7.44 -7.43
CA SER A 129 -11.27 7.62 -8.06
C SER A 129 -12.36 6.87 -7.32
N VAL A 130 -13.58 7.36 -7.46
CA VAL A 130 -14.80 6.70 -7.01
C VAL A 130 -15.70 6.42 -8.19
N PHE A 131 -16.46 5.34 -8.06
CA PHE A 131 -17.48 4.92 -9.00
C PHE A 131 -18.79 4.88 -8.22
N MET A 132 -19.76 5.67 -8.65
CA MET A 132 -21.08 5.78 -8.00
C MET A 132 -22.09 4.93 -8.77
N LEU A 133 -22.21 3.64 -8.42
CA LEU A 133 -22.99 2.68 -9.20
C LEU A 133 -24.48 2.68 -8.83
N ALA A 134 -24.87 3.31 -7.72
CA ALA A 134 -26.28 3.47 -7.33
C ALA A 134 -27.14 4.15 -8.41
N GLN A 135 -26.53 4.94 -9.31
CA GLN A 135 -27.21 5.67 -10.38
C GLN A 135 -27.22 4.93 -11.73
N GLN A 136 -26.48 3.82 -11.84
CA GLN A 136 -26.39 2.98 -13.04
C GLN A 136 -26.33 1.50 -12.64
N PRO A 137 -27.48 0.81 -12.53
CA PRO A 137 -27.53 -0.57 -12.03
C PRO A 137 -26.84 -1.58 -12.97
N ASP A 138 -26.65 -1.24 -14.25
CA ASP A 138 -26.03 -2.11 -15.25
C ASP A 138 -24.61 -2.52 -14.84
N GLY A 139 -24.43 -3.82 -14.61
CA GLY A 139 -23.17 -4.44 -14.20
C GLY A 139 -22.90 -4.42 -12.68
N THR A 140 -23.73 -3.78 -11.85
CA THR A 140 -23.54 -3.76 -10.39
C THR A 140 -23.65 -5.17 -9.79
N ALA A 141 -24.66 -5.93 -10.19
CA ALA A 141 -24.86 -7.31 -9.74
C ALA A 141 -23.70 -8.21 -10.16
N ASP A 142 -23.19 -8.03 -11.38
CA ASP A 142 -22.05 -8.79 -11.91
C ASP A 142 -20.76 -8.47 -11.15
N ILE A 143 -20.49 -7.19 -10.89
CA ILE A 143 -19.34 -6.76 -10.08
C ILE A 143 -19.42 -7.39 -8.68
N ASN A 144 -20.59 -7.32 -8.04
CA ASN A 144 -20.79 -7.91 -6.72
C ASN A 144 -20.55 -9.44 -6.72
N ALA A 145 -21.12 -10.15 -7.71
CA ALA A 145 -20.94 -11.59 -7.87
C ALA A 145 -19.47 -11.96 -8.11
N MET A 146 -18.74 -11.16 -8.91
CA MET A 146 -17.32 -11.37 -9.18
C MET A 146 -16.43 -11.14 -7.95
N PHE A 147 -16.69 -10.12 -7.14
CA PHE A 147 -15.98 -9.94 -5.87
C PHE A 147 -16.23 -11.12 -4.91
N GLY A 148 -17.48 -11.61 -4.85
CA GLY A 148 -17.83 -12.79 -4.08
C GLY A 148 -17.12 -14.06 -4.58
N LEU A 149 -17.04 -14.27 -5.90
CA LEU A 149 -16.27 -15.35 -6.49
C LEU A 149 -14.78 -15.23 -6.19
N LEU A 150 -14.21 -14.04 -6.35
CA LEU A 150 -12.79 -13.77 -6.10
C LEU A 150 -12.42 -14.08 -4.65
N ASN A 151 -13.25 -13.68 -3.69
CA ASN A 151 -13.05 -14.02 -2.29
C ASN A 151 -13.17 -15.53 -2.03
N ARG A 152 -14.16 -16.22 -2.61
CA ARG A 152 -14.28 -17.69 -2.47
C ARG A 152 -13.06 -18.43 -3.01
N GLU A 153 -12.57 -18.06 -4.19
CA GLU A 153 -11.35 -18.65 -4.78
C GLU A 153 -10.13 -18.40 -3.88
N TYR A 154 -10.00 -17.18 -3.34
CA TYR A 154 -8.90 -16.84 -2.44
C TYR A 154 -8.90 -17.66 -1.14
N GLN A 155 -10.08 -17.94 -0.58
CA GLN A 155 -10.22 -18.72 0.65
C GLN A 155 -10.05 -20.23 0.42
N THR A 156 -10.59 -20.75 -0.70
CA THR A 156 -10.61 -22.19 -0.99
C THR A 156 -9.29 -22.71 -1.56
N ARG A 157 -8.58 -21.90 -2.36
CA ARG A 157 -7.28 -22.24 -2.98
C ARG A 157 -7.28 -23.60 -3.70
N HIS A 158 -8.26 -23.79 -4.58
CA HIS A 158 -8.29 -24.96 -5.46
C HIS A 158 -7.14 -24.95 -6.48
N GLU A 159 -6.96 -26.09 -7.15
CA GLU A 159 -6.12 -26.14 -8.35
C GLU A 159 -6.62 -25.08 -9.35
N ARG A 160 -5.72 -24.21 -9.81
CA ARG A 160 -5.99 -23.10 -10.77
C ARG A 160 -6.75 -21.90 -10.20
N SER A 161 -7.00 -21.79 -8.89
CA SER A 161 -7.59 -20.59 -8.30
C SER A 161 -6.84 -19.31 -8.70
N ASP A 162 -5.50 -19.34 -8.80
CA ASP A 162 -4.70 -18.18 -9.25
C ASP A 162 -5.10 -17.69 -10.65
N LEU A 163 -5.37 -18.61 -11.59
CA LEU A 163 -5.82 -18.25 -12.95
C LEU A 163 -7.23 -17.69 -12.94
N VAL A 164 -8.15 -18.28 -12.16
CA VAL A 164 -9.52 -17.79 -12.02
C VAL A 164 -9.50 -16.38 -11.42
N MET A 165 -8.76 -16.20 -10.33
CA MET A 165 -8.60 -14.92 -9.65
C MET A 165 -8.04 -13.84 -10.59
N ASP A 166 -7.02 -14.17 -11.39
CA ASP A 166 -6.47 -13.25 -12.41
C ASP A 166 -7.56 -12.76 -13.38
N ARG A 167 -8.32 -13.69 -13.96
CA ARG A 167 -9.37 -13.36 -14.94
C ARG A 167 -10.51 -12.57 -14.31
N VAL A 168 -10.94 -12.95 -13.11
CA VAL A 168 -12.03 -12.28 -12.40
C VAL A 168 -11.63 -10.86 -11.98
N ALA A 169 -10.44 -10.67 -11.41
CA ALA A 169 -9.97 -9.34 -11.02
C ALA A 169 -9.81 -8.39 -12.21
N LYS A 170 -9.32 -8.88 -13.36
CA LYS A 170 -9.24 -8.09 -14.59
C LYS A 170 -10.62 -7.77 -15.18
N ALA A 171 -11.55 -8.72 -15.14
CA ALA A 171 -12.94 -8.49 -15.57
C ALA A 171 -13.62 -7.42 -14.70
N ILE A 172 -13.43 -7.45 -13.37
CA ILE A 172 -13.89 -6.40 -12.45
C ILE A 172 -13.36 -5.04 -12.90
N CYS A 173 -12.07 -4.93 -13.19
CA CYS A 173 -11.46 -3.67 -13.64
C CYS A 173 -12.08 -3.18 -14.95
N LEU A 174 -12.27 -4.07 -15.93
CA LEU A 174 -12.89 -3.72 -17.21
C LEU A 174 -14.35 -3.29 -17.05
N LEU A 175 -15.12 -3.91 -16.14
CA LEU A 175 -16.48 -3.47 -15.84
C LEU A 175 -16.50 -2.11 -15.14
N LEU A 176 -15.61 -1.88 -14.17
CA LEU A 176 -15.47 -0.58 -13.51
C LEU A 176 -15.09 0.52 -14.52
N ALA A 177 -14.25 0.22 -15.51
CA ALA A 177 -13.90 1.17 -16.57
C ALA A 177 -15.07 1.61 -17.46
N ARG A 178 -16.19 0.87 -17.46
CA ARG A 178 -17.43 1.27 -18.16
C ARG A 178 -18.26 2.25 -17.34
N GLN A 179 -18.02 2.32 -16.04
CA GLN A 179 -18.82 3.11 -15.11
C GLN A 179 -18.32 4.56 -15.05
N ASN A 180 -19.18 5.44 -14.53
CA ASN A 180 -18.83 6.85 -14.33
C ASN A 180 -17.74 6.99 -13.25
N MET A 181 -16.51 7.20 -13.71
CA MET A 181 -15.35 7.47 -12.86
C MET A 181 -15.34 8.94 -12.44
N VAL A 182 -15.47 9.18 -11.14
CA VAL A 182 -15.36 10.51 -10.54
C VAL A 182 -14.05 10.59 -9.75
N PRO A 183 -13.16 11.55 -10.04
CA PRO A 183 -11.95 11.75 -9.24
C PRO A 183 -12.25 11.93 -7.75
N LEU A 184 -11.48 11.27 -6.88
CA LEU A 184 -11.58 11.44 -5.43
C LEU A 184 -10.63 12.57 -5.00
N GLY A 185 -11.11 13.79 -5.22
CA GLY A 185 -10.42 15.06 -4.96
C GLY A 185 -10.54 16.02 -6.13
N ASP A 186 -10.55 17.31 -5.84
CA ASP A 186 -10.46 18.34 -6.88
C ASP A 186 -9.13 18.15 -7.62
N GLY A 187 -9.12 18.42 -8.92
CA GLY A 187 -7.87 18.52 -9.70
C GLY A 187 -6.84 19.49 -9.11
N TYR A 188 -7.15 20.16 -8.00
CA TYR A 188 -6.28 21.01 -7.20
C TYR A 188 -6.43 20.79 -5.68
N SER A 189 -5.78 19.77 -5.15
CA SER A 189 -4.80 19.94 -4.05
C SER A 189 -3.56 19.07 -4.29
N VAL A 190 -3.15 19.04 -5.57
CA VAL A 190 -2.01 18.28 -6.08
C VAL A 190 -0.74 18.64 -5.32
N ARG A 191 -0.48 19.90 -4.92
CA ARG A 191 0.84 20.25 -4.35
C ARG A 191 1.21 19.50 -3.06
N GLY A 192 0.41 19.50 -2.00
CA GLY A 192 0.82 18.89 -0.72
C GLY A 192 0.91 17.36 -0.74
N ASN A 193 0.03 16.70 -1.51
CA ASN A 193 0.02 15.23 -1.63
C ASN A 193 0.85 14.72 -2.80
N SER A 194 1.01 15.51 -3.87
CA SER A 194 2.07 15.25 -4.86
C SER A 194 3.44 15.48 -4.27
N GLU A 195 3.65 16.41 -3.33
CA GLU A 195 4.95 16.58 -2.68
C GLU A 195 5.32 15.33 -1.86
N ILE A 196 4.35 14.69 -1.19
CA ILE A 196 4.59 13.40 -0.51
C ILE A 196 4.80 12.27 -1.51
N ALA A 197 3.98 12.18 -2.56
CA ALA A 197 4.15 11.14 -3.59
C ALA A 197 5.48 11.31 -4.36
N GLN A 198 5.87 12.55 -4.67
CA GLN A 198 7.16 12.91 -5.26
C GLN A 198 8.30 12.59 -4.29
N PHE A 199 8.15 12.92 -3.00
CA PHE A 199 9.12 12.52 -1.98
C PHE A 199 9.32 11.01 -1.99
N LEU A 200 8.24 10.23 -1.96
CA LEU A 200 8.32 8.78 -1.97
C LEU A 200 8.91 8.23 -3.28
N THR A 201 8.61 8.86 -4.41
CA THR A 201 9.24 8.54 -5.71
C THR A 201 10.75 8.79 -5.67
N LEU A 202 11.18 9.90 -5.06
CA LEU A 202 12.59 10.19 -4.83
C LEU A 202 13.22 9.17 -3.88
N VAL A 203 12.51 8.78 -2.81
CA VAL A 203 12.98 7.73 -1.90
C VAL A 203 13.17 6.42 -2.67
N ASP A 204 12.21 5.99 -3.49
CA ASP A 204 12.35 4.75 -4.25
C ASP A 204 13.48 4.81 -5.27
N ARG A 205 13.79 6.00 -5.80
CA ARG A 205 14.91 6.21 -6.73
C ARG A 205 16.28 6.28 -6.02
N TYR A 206 16.33 6.91 -4.85
CA TYR A 206 17.59 7.31 -4.18
C TYR A 206 17.76 6.69 -2.79
N PHE A 207 16.98 5.67 -2.40
CA PHE A 207 17.09 5.08 -1.06
C PHE A 207 18.49 4.55 -0.77
N SER A 208 19.24 4.04 -1.75
CA SER A 208 20.59 3.53 -1.56
C SER A 208 21.66 4.64 -1.53
N ALA A 209 21.33 5.85 -1.99
CA ALA A 209 22.23 7.00 -1.92
C ALA A 209 22.28 7.56 -0.50
N ASP A 210 23.40 8.21 -0.16
CA ASP A 210 23.57 8.91 1.12
C ASP A 210 22.90 10.29 1.10
N PHE A 211 21.60 10.32 0.79
CA PHE A 211 20.83 11.55 0.72
C PHE A 211 20.43 12.01 2.12
N SER A 212 20.93 13.18 2.48
CA SER A 212 20.42 14.01 3.55
C SER A 212 18.98 14.46 3.27
N LEU A 213 18.28 14.85 4.34
CA LEU A 213 16.95 15.42 4.19
C LEU A 213 16.94 16.74 3.40
N SER A 214 18.05 17.49 3.45
CA SER A 214 18.25 18.70 2.65
C SER A 214 18.26 18.38 1.15
N GLU A 215 18.87 17.27 0.72
CA GLU A 215 18.89 16.89 -0.69
C GLU A 215 17.51 16.49 -1.20
N TYR A 216 16.74 15.72 -0.42
CA TYR A 216 15.34 15.45 -0.77
C TYR A 216 14.52 16.73 -0.89
N ALA A 217 14.69 17.68 0.05
CA ALA A 217 14.00 18.96 0.02
C ALA A 217 14.38 19.80 -1.21
N LYS A 218 15.68 19.81 -1.58
CA LYS A 218 16.18 20.45 -2.81
C LYS A 218 15.55 19.84 -4.06
N HIS A 219 15.49 18.52 -4.18
CA HIS A 219 14.85 17.84 -5.31
C HIS A 219 13.36 18.15 -5.43
N LEU A 220 12.69 18.46 -4.32
CA LEU A 220 11.28 18.83 -4.26
C LEU A 220 11.05 20.35 -4.34
N ASN A 221 12.11 21.15 -4.51
CA ASN A 221 12.05 22.61 -4.50
C ASN A 221 11.32 23.16 -3.26
N CYS A 222 11.63 22.62 -2.07
CA CYS A 222 11.00 23.03 -0.82
C CYS A 222 12.01 23.13 0.33
N GLN A 223 11.59 23.80 1.41
CA GLN A 223 12.37 23.85 2.66
C GLN A 223 12.24 22.54 3.44
N VAL A 224 13.29 22.17 4.19
CA VAL A 224 13.34 20.92 4.98
C VAL A 224 12.20 20.85 5.99
N GLU A 225 11.88 21.96 6.64
CA GLU A 225 10.80 22.07 7.64
C GLU A 225 9.45 21.80 6.99
N LYS A 226 9.25 22.29 5.75
CA LYS A 226 8.05 22.01 4.97
C LYS A 226 7.96 20.52 4.66
N LEU A 227 9.04 19.89 4.17
CA LEU A 227 9.08 18.45 3.89
C LEU A 227 8.76 17.60 5.14
N ILE A 228 9.37 17.93 6.29
CA ILE A 228 9.07 17.26 7.56
C ILE A 228 7.60 17.41 7.91
N ARG A 229 7.05 18.63 7.81
CA ARG A 229 5.67 18.92 8.17
C ARG A 229 4.68 18.15 7.29
N ILE A 230 4.85 18.18 5.97
CA ILE A 230 3.93 17.49 5.05
C ILE A 230 4.00 15.98 5.22
N VAL A 231 5.20 15.41 5.35
CA VAL A 231 5.37 13.96 5.50
C VAL A 231 4.83 13.50 6.85
N ARG A 232 5.16 14.19 7.96
CA ARG A 232 4.60 13.85 9.27
C ARG A 232 3.08 13.95 9.29
N LYS A 233 2.52 15.03 8.74
CA LYS A 233 1.06 15.23 8.69
C LYS A 233 0.37 14.16 7.82
N GLY A 234 0.98 13.77 6.70
CA GLY A 234 0.39 12.84 5.75
C GLY A 234 0.69 11.37 6.02
N THR A 235 1.73 11.02 6.77
CA THR A 235 2.11 9.60 6.98
C THR A 235 2.30 9.21 8.44
N GLY A 236 2.23 10.15 9.38
CA GLY A 236 2.54 9.92 10.80
C GLY A 236 4.01 9.57 11.09
N LYS A 237 4.91 9.67 10.10
CA LYS A 237 6.33 9.29 10.20
C LYS A 237 7.24 10.45 9.80
N SER A 238 8.50 10.42 10.22
CA SER A 238 9.49 11.34 9.68
C SER A 238 9.96 10.90 8.28
N PRO A 239 10.41 11.83 7.43
CA PRO A 239 10.97 11.50 6.12
C PRO A 239 12.07 10.42 6.16
N MET A 240 13.03 10.55 7.08
CA MET A 240 14.13 9.58 7.20
C MET A 240 13.67 8.20 7.68
N GLN A 241 12.56 8.13 8.42
CA GLN A 241 11.97 6.85 8.77
C GLN A 241 11.41 6.13 7.55
N LEU A 242 10.85 6.86 6.58
CA LEU A 242 10.36 6.29 5.31
C LEU A 242 11.52 5.80 4.44
N VAL A 243 12.63 6.55 4.38
CA VAL A 243 13.87 6.10 3.72
C VAL A 243 14.37 4.79 4.34
N GLN A 244 14.50 4.75 5.67
CA GLN A 244 14.94 3.55 6.39
C GLN A 244 14.02 2.34 6.17
N GLU A 245 12.71 2.54 6.06
CA GLU A 245 11.75 1.48 5.75
C GLU A 245 11.86 0.97 4.31
N ARG A 246 12.19 1.85 3.34
CA ARG A 246 12.49 1.43 1.97
C ARG A 246 13.79 0.62 1.90
N ARG A 247 14.86 1.08 2.58
CA ARG A 247 16.13 0.34 2.69
C ARG A 247 15.93 -1.03 3.34
N LEU A 248 15.14 -1.10 4.41
CA LEU A 248 14.84 -2.36 5.10
C LEU A 248 14.12 -3.35 4.18
N ARG A 249 13.12 -2.90 3.41
CA ARG A 249 12.41 -3.77 2.45
C ARG A 249 13.33 -4.28 1.35
N GLU A 250 14.21 -3.44 0.82
CA GLU A 250 15.22 -3.88 -0.14
C GLU A 250 16.14 -4.95 0.47
N ALA A 251 16.60 -4.72 1.70
CA ALA A 251 17.47 -5.66 2.40
C ALA A 251 16.79 -7.03 2.57
N CYS A 252 15.53 -7.05 3.03
CA CYS A 252 14.76 -8.30 3.11
C CYS A 252 14.64 -8.98 1.75
N HIS A 253 14.30 -8.22 0.69
CA HIS A 253 14.19 -8.75 -0.66
C HIS A 253 15.51 -9.41 -1.12
N ARG A 254 16.65 -8.73 -0.98
CA ARG A 254 17.96 -9.27 -1.37
C ARG A 254 18.37 -10.46 -0.53
N LEU A 255 18.14 -10.43 0.79
CA LEU A 255 18.44 -11.56 1.67
C LEU A 255 17.64 -12.81 1.32
N THR A 256 16.43 -12.67 0.79
CA THR A 256 15.60 -13.79 0.37
C THR A 256 15.97 -14.30 -1.03
N HIS A 257 16.39 -13.43 -1.96
CA HIS A 257 16.52 -13.79 -3.38
C HIS A 257 17.96 -13.88 -3.89
N MET A 258 18.92 -13.35 -3.15
CA MET A 258 20.31 -13.25 -3.60
C MET A 258 21.26 -13.90 -2.59
N GLN A 259 22.37 -14.44 -3.10
CA GLN A 259 23.44 -15.01 -2.27
C GLN A 259 24.51 -13.99 -1.88
N THR A 260 24.37 -12.74 -2.31
CA THR A 260 25.26 -11.61 -2.03
C THR A 260 25.59 -11.51 -0.53
N PRO A 261 26.85 -11.30 -0.10
CA PRO A 261 27.21 -11.19 1.32
C PRO A 261 26.43 -10.10 2.07
N VAL A 262 26.15 -10.30 3.35
CA VAL A 262 25.40 -9.33 4.19
C VAL A 262 26.08 -7.95 4.21
N SER A 263 27.41 -7.91 4.26
CA SER A 263 28.20 -6.67 4.20
C SER A 263 27.99 -5.91 2.90
N GLN A 264 27.93 -6.62 1.77
CA GLN A 264 27.67 -6.00 0.48
C GLN A 264 26.21 -5.53 0.38
N ILE A 265 25.24 -6.35 0.82
CA ILE A 265 23.83 -5.93 0.88
C ILE A 265 23.68 -4.65 1.71
N SER A 266 24.37 -4.53 2.85
CA SER A 266 24.26 -3.31 3.66
C SER A 266 24.70 -2.05 2.92
N VAL A 267 25.79 -2.14 2.15
CA VAL A 267 26.27 -1.02 1.33
C VAL A 267 25.28 -0.72 0.20
N GLU A 268 24.83 -1.74 -0.52
CA GLU A 268 23.93 -1.59 -1.66
C GLU A 268 22.56 -1.01 -1.29
N VAL A 269 22.08 -1.27 -0.07
CA VAL A 269 20.83 -0.70 0.43
C VAL A 269 21.04 0.63 1.18
N GLY A 270 22.25 1.20 1.14
CA GLY A 270 22.54 2.56 1.58
C GLY A 270 22.95 2.69 3.05
N PHE A 271 23.57 1.67 3.65
CA PHE A 271 24.19 1.78 4.97
C PHE A 271 25.72 1.84 4.84
N ASN A 272 26.32 2.87 5.44
CA ASN A 272 27.77 3.06 5.45
C ASN A 272 28.49 2.22 6.52
N ASP A 273 27.74 1.64 7.47
CA ASP A 273 28.26 0.80 8.56
C ASP A 273 27.46 -0.51 8.64
N VAL A 274 28.15 -1.63 8.38
CA VAL A 274 27.60 -3.00 8.41
C VAL A 274 27.08 -3.37 9.80
N ALA A 275 27.82 -3.00 10.86
CA ALA A 275 27.43 -3.31 12.23
C ALA A 275 26.17 -2.52 12.63
N TYR A 276 26.09 -1.25 12.22
CA TYR A 276 24.87 -0.45 12.38
C TYR A 276 23.69 -1.06 11.62
N PHE A 277 23.88 -1.47 10.36
CA PHE A 277 22.85 -2.16 9.59
C PHE A 277 22.35 -3.42 10.30
N CYS A 278 23.24 -4.28 10.79
CA CYS A 278 22.86 -5.51 11.49
C CYS A 278 22.04 -5.22 12.76
N ARG A 279 22.45 -4.21 13.55
CA ARG A 279 21.69 -3.77 14.75
C ARG A 279 20.32 -3.21 14.36
N PHE A 280 20.28 -2.35 13.35
CA PHE A 280 19.04 -1.77 12.82
C PHE A 280 18.08 -2.85 12.32
N PHE A 281 18.56 -3.77 11.49
CA PHE A 281 17.78 -4.87 10.93
C PHE A 281 17.21 -5.76 12.03
N LYS A 282 18.05 -6.20 12.98
CA LYS A 282 17.61 -6.99 14.14
C LYS A 282 16.58 -6.27 14.98
N LYS A 283 16.76 -4.96 15.22
CA LYS A 283 15.78 -4.16 15.97
C LYS A 283 14.43 -4.07 15.25
N ARG A 284 14.40 -4.06 13.91
CA ARG A 284 13.17 -3.89 13.12
C ARG A 284 12.47 -5.21 12.78
N ILE A 285 13.22 -6.29 12.61
CA ILE A 285 12.73 -7.59 12.13
C ILE A 285 12.72 -8.66 13.24
N GLY A 286 13.47 -8.46 14.33
CA GLY A 286 13.65 -9.44 15.41
C GLY A 286 14.78 -10.45 15.16
N LEU A 287 15.20 -10.63 13.90
CA LEU A 287 16.26 -11.55 13.49
C LEU A 287 17.47 -10.79 12.93
N THR A 288 18.67 -11.36 13.04
CA THR A 288 19.83 -10.82 12.30
C THR A 288 19.66 -11.06 10.79
N PRO A 289 20.30 -10.27 9.91
CA PRO A 289 20.26 -10.50 8.46
C PRO A 289 20.62 -11.93 8.04
N SER A 290 21.65 -12.53 8.66
CA SER A 290 22.08 -13.90 8.38
C SER A 290 21.04 -14.93 8.82
N GLN A 291 20.45 -14.76 10.00
CA GLN A 291 19.36 -15.63 10.48
C GLN A 291 18.13 -15.52 9.58
N TYR A 292 17.77 -14.30 9.17
CA TYR A 292 16.66 -14.05 8.25
C TYR A 292 16.88 -14.80 6.92
N ARG A 293 18.09 -14.70 6.34
CA ARG A 293 18.44 -15.47 5.13
C ARG A 293 18.31 -16.97 5.33
N ALA A 294 18.88 -17.51 6.41
CA ALA A 294 18.85 -18.95 6.67
C ALA A 294 17.41 -19.49 6.77
N ASN A 295 16.52 -18.76 7.44
CA ASN A 295 15.11 -19.12 7.56
C ASN A 295 14.40 -19.15 6.20
N HIS A 296 14.70 -18.19 5.32
CA HIS A 296 14.06 -18.10 4.00
C HIS A 296 14.74 -18.98 2.92
N ALA A 297 15.99 -19.41 3.12
CA ALA A 297 16.65 -20.38 2.24
C ALA A 297 16.16 -21.83 2.49
N SER A 298 15.73 -22.14 3.71
CA SER A 298 15.30 -23.48 4.11
C SER A 298 13.95 -23.90 3.49
N GLY A 299 13.16 -22.94 2.97
CA GLY A 299 11.94 -23.19 2.20
C GLY A 299 12.17 -23.43 0.69
N ARG A 300 13.43 -23.49 0.23
CA ARG A 300 13.81 -23.75 -1.18
C ARG A 300 14.41 -25.13 -1.42
N LYS A 301 14.15 -26.12 -0.56
CA LYS A 301 14.41 -27.51 -0.96
C LYS A 301 13.41 -27.86 -2.07
N LEU A 302 13.92 -27.76 -3.30
CA LEU A 302 13.36 -28.31 -4.53
C LEU A 302 12.93 -29.77 -4.33
#